data_AF-A0A963ZDM4-F1
#
_entry.id   AF-A0A963ZDM4-F1
#
_cell.length_a   1.000
_cell.length_b   1.000
_cell.length_c   1.000
_cell.angle_alpha   90.00
_cell.angle_beta   90.00
_cell.angle_gamma   90.00
#
_symmetry.space_group_name_H-M   'P 1'
#
loop_
_entity.id
_entity.type
_entity.pdbx_description
1 polymer ?
#
loop_
_entity_poly.entity_id
_entity_poly.type
_entity_poly.pdbx_seq_one_letter_code
_entity_poly.pdbx_strand_id
1 'polypeptide(L)'
;MTFEKKIAAKSDLELIEILENRENYVPKFIEYAEFEIQNRDISQEHLTDEAKRLVIAKVQEKLKSYTPLKGRFEPPSSYFLSKEDVLEITRNQFIEWIERKEDLKIDVWKYVIAAALV
;
A
#
# COMPACT_ATOMS: atom_id res chain seq x y z
N MET A 1 18.31 -17.83 18.11
CA MET A 1 17.75 -17.85 16.73
C MET A 1 18.35 -16.68 15.98
N THR A 2 19.02 -16.91 14.85
CA THR A 2 19.67 -15.84 14.09
C THR A 2 18.65 -15.03 13.30
N PHE A 3 19.06 -13.86 12.82
CA PHE A 3 18.25 -12.94 12.05
C PHE A 3 17.71 -13.58 10.76
N GLU A 4 18.56 -14.30 10.06
CA GLU A 4 18.25 -14.97 8.80
C GLU A 4 17.17 -16.03 9.01
N LYS A 5 17.28 -16.80 10.09
CA LYS A 5 16.27 -17.81 10.46
C LYS A 5 14.91 -17.21 10.79
N LYS A 6 14.86 -15.97 11.28
CA LYS A 6 13.58 -15.29 11.55
C LYS A 6 12.89 -14.87 10.25
N ILE A 7 13.66 -14.36 9.27
CA ILE A 7 13.12 -13.93 7.97
C ILE A 7 12.73 -15.13 7.13
N ALA A 8 13.57 -16.17 7.07
CA ALA A 8 13.26 -17.41 6.36
C ALA A 8 12.00 -18.12 6.88
N ALA A 9 11.59 -17.87 8.13
CA ALA A 9 10.36 -18.42 8.72
C ALA A 9 9.10 -17.59 8.42
N LYS A 10 9.24 -16.39 7.83
CA LYS A 10 8.10 -15.52 7.49
C LYS A 10 7.31 -16.07 6.31
N SER A 11 6.01 -15.80 6.29
CA SER A 11 5.17 -16.03 5.12
C SER A 11 5.52 -15.09 3.97
N ASP A 12 5.10 -15.42 2.75
CA ASP A 12 5.35 -14.59 1.57
C ASP A 12 4.76 -13.18 1.75
N LEU A 13 3.54 -13.09 2.29
CA LEU A 13 2.90 -11.81 2.62
C LEU A 13 3.74 -10.97 3.58
N GLU A 14 4.30 -11.57 4.62
CA GLU A 14 5.16 -10.86 5.58
C GLU A 14 6.49 -10.39 4.95
N LEU A 15 7.05 -11.16 4.00
CA LEU A 15 8.25 -10.74 3.26
C LEU A 15 7.93 -9.56 2.35
N ILE A 16 6.80 -9.63 1.64
CA ILE A 16 6.31 -8.55 0.77
C ILE A 16 6.01 -7.31 1.60
N GLU A 17 5.39 -7.46 2.78
CA GLU A 17 5.12 -6.35 3.70
C GLU A 17 6.40 -5.66 4.19
N ILE A 18 7.48 -6.41 4.45
CA ILE A 18 8.79 -5.81 4.77
C ILE A 18 9.28 -4.91 3.64
N LEU A 19 9.17 -5.38 2.39
CA LEU A 19 9.64 -4.65 1.22
C LEU A 19 8.72 -3.51 0.80
N GLU A 20 7.44 -3.57 1.14
CA GLU A 20 6.47 -2.48 0.96
C GLU A 20 6.59 -1.38 2.04
N ASN A 21 7.37 -1.61 3.09
CA ASN A 21 7.55 -0.69 4.22
C ASN A 21 9.02 -0.54 4.60
N ARG A 22 9.92 -0.45 3.62
CA ARG A 22 11.39 -0.42 3.78
C ARG A 22 11.86 0.61 4.81
N GLU A 23 11.18 1.74 4.93
CA GLU A 23 11.46 2.81 5.88
C GLU A 23 11.35 2.37 7.36
N ASN A 24 10.60 1.30 7.64
CA ASN A 24 10.38 0.77 8.99
C ASN A 24 11.42 -0.30 9.38
N TYR A 25 12.29 -0.71 8.46
CA TYR A 25 13.22 -1.82 8.66
C TYR A 25 14.67 -1.38 8.44
N VAL A 26 15.60 -1.99 9.17
CA VAL A 26 17.04 -1.76 8.92
C VAL A 26 17.46 -2.40 7.59
N PRO A 27 18.48 -1.86 6.89
CA PRO A 27 18.90 -2.35 5.56
C PRO A 27 19.12 -3.87 5.50
N LYS A 28 19.70 -4.44 6.56
CA LYS A 28 19.91 -5.89 6.65
C LYS A 28 18.58 -6.68 6.55
N PHE A 29 17.47 -6.21 7.13
CA PHE A 29 16.18 -6.92 7.06
C PHE A 29 15.65 -6.95 5.64
N ILE A 30 15.84 -5.85 4.92
CA ILE A 30 15.42 -5.69 3.54
C ILE A 30 16.22 -6.62 2.63
N GLU A 31 17.54 -6.65 2.77
CA GLU A 31 18.44 -7.52 1.99
C GLU A 31 18.07 -9.00 2.13
N TYR A 32 17.81 -9.46 3.36
CA TYR A 32 17.40 -10.85 3.58
C TYR A 32 15.98 -11.14 3.10
N ALA A 33 15.06 -10.17 3.17
CA ALA A 33 13.72 -10.35 2.61
C ALA A 33 13.76 -10.45 1.08
N GLU A 34 14.56 -9.60 0.41
CA GLU A 34 14.80 -9.70 -1.04
C GLU A 34 15.42 -11.05 -1.41
N PHE A 35 16.42 -11.51 -0.65
CA PHE A 35 17.05 -12.82 -0.84
C PHE A 35 16.04 -13.98 -0.69
N GLU A 36 15.21 -13.96 0.36
CA GLU A 36 14.23 -15.03 0.58
C GLU A 36 13.13 -15.05 -0.48
N ILE A 37 12.66 -13.89 -0.95
CA ILE A 37 11.71 -13.84 -2.07
C ILE A 37 12.31 -14.46 -3.34
N GLN A 38 13.55 -14.10 -3.66
CA GLN A 38 14.26 -14.68 -4.82
C GLN A 38 14.48 -16.19 -4.65
N ASN A 39 14.83 -16.64 -3.45
CA ASN A 39 15.09 -18.05 -3.16
C ASN A 39 13.82 -18.92 -3.21
N ARG A 40 12.65 -18.33 -2.94
CA ARG A 40 11.35 -19.01 -3.00
C ARG A 40 10.74 -19.05 -4.40
N ASP A 41 11.36 -18.40 -5.38
CA ASP A 41 10.87 -18.29 -6.75
C ASP A 41 9.42 -17.80 -6.81
N ILE A 42 9.09 -16.81 -5.98
CA ILE A 42 7.75 -16.22 -5.94
C ILE A 42 7.50 -15.51 -7.27
N SER A 43 6.41 -15.87 -7.94
CA SER A 43 6.10 -15.27 -9.24
C SER A 43 5.86 -13.77 -9.13
N GLN A 44 6.28 -13.03 -10.15
CA GLN A 44 6.06 -11.58 -10.21
C GLN A 44 4.56 -11.23 -10.13
N GLU A 45 3.70 -12.07 -10.69
CA GLU A 45 2.24 -11.92 -10.60
C GLU A 45 1.76 -12.00 -9.15
N HIS A 46 2.23 -13.00 -8.39
CA HIS A 46 1.86 -13.15 -6.98
C HIS A 46 2.37 -11.97 -6.13
N LEU A 47 3.61 -11.54 -6.35
CA LEU A 47 4.17 -10.35 -5.68
C LEU A 47 3.31 -9.11 -5.96
N THR A 48 2.92 -8.91 -7.22
CA THR A 48 2.10 -7.77 -7.65
C THR A 48 0.71 -7.82 -6.99
N ASP A 49 0.08 -8.99 -6.92
CA ASP A 49 -1.24 -9.15 -6.34
C ASP A 49 -1.26 -8.90 -4.82
N GLU A 50 -0.28 -9.43 -4.09
CA GLU A 50 -0.17 -9.16 -2.66
C GLU A 50 0.21 -7.69 -2.39
N ALA A 51 1.08 -7.09 -3.19
CA ALA A 51 1.38 -5.67 -3.10
C ALA A 51 0.13 -4.80 -3.31
N LYS A 52 -0.71 -5.12 -4.32
CA LYS A 52 -2.01 -4.46 -4.53
C LYS A 52 -2.89 -4.54 -3.30
N ARG A 53 -3.00 -5.73 -2.67
CA ARG A 53 -3.78 -5.91 -1.44
C ARG A 53 -3.28 -5.03 -0.29
N LEU A 54 -1.96 -4.99 -0.09
CA LEU A 54 -1.34 -4.16 0.95
C LEU A 54 -1.58 -2.66 0.69
N VAL A 55 -1.43 -2.21 -0.56
CA VAL A 55 -1.69 -0.82 -0.95
C VAL A 55 -3.16 -0.47 -0.75
N ILE A 56 -4.10 -1.33 -1.15
CA ILE A 56 -5.54 -1.14 -0.89
C ILE A 56 -5.80 -0.95 0.60
N ALA A 57 -5.25 -1.82 1.46
CA ALA A 57 -5.41 -1.71 2.90
C ALA A 57 -4.88 -0.38 3.45
N LYS A 58 -3.67 0.02 3.04
CA LYS A 58 -3.06 1.32 3.42
C LYS A 58 -3.91 2.51 2.96
N VAL A 59 -4.42 2.48 1.73
CA VAL A 59 -5.31 3.52 1.21
C VAL A 59 -6.57 3.60 2.05
N GLN A 60 -7.23 2.47 2.32
CA GLN A 60 -8.45 2.45 3.14
C GLN A 60 -8.23 2.99 4.56
N GLU A 61 -7.11 2.67 5.20
CA GLU A 61 -6.75 3.23 6.50
C GLU A 61 -6.51 4.75 6.45
N LYS A 62 -5.77 5.22 5.44
CA LYS A 62 -5.61 6.67 5.20
C LYS A 62 -6.96 7.35 4.98
N LEU A 63 -7.85 6.78 4.18
CA LEU A 63 -9.19 7.34 3.91
C LEU A 63 -10.07 7.42 5.16
N LYS A 64 -9.97 6.44 6.06
CA LYS A 64 -10.71 6.47 7.35
C LYS A 64 -10.29 7.64 8.24
N SER A 65 -9.01 8.01 8.22
CA SER A 65 -8.46 9.13 9.01
C SER A 65 -8.41 10.46 8.26
N TYR A 66 -8.65 10.44 6.94
CA TYR A 66 -8.55 11.62 6.10
C TYR A 66 -9.66 12.64 6.39
N THR A 67 -9.25 13.88 6.60
CA THR A 67 -10.14 15.04 6.76
C THR A 67 -9.82 16.05 5.65
N PRO A 68 -10.77 16.36 4.74
CA PRO A 68 -10.52 17.25 3.60
C PRO A 68 -9.96 18.62 3.99
N LEU A 69 -10.36 19.12 5.16
CA LEU A 69 -9.96 20.43 5.67
C LEU A 69 -8.50 20.46 6.17
N LYS A 70 -7.86 19.30 6.37
CA LYS A 70 -6.53 19.18 6.99
C LYS A 70 -5.38 19.02 5.99
N GLY A 71 -5.65 18.87 4.69
CA GLY A 71 -4.59 18.84 3.68
C GLY A 71 -4.89 17.97 2.46
N ARG A 72 -3.86 17.82 1.61
CA ARG A 72 -3.91 16.96 0.42
C ARG A 72 -3.83 15.49 0.84
N PHE A 73 -4.56 14.63 0.13
CA PHE A 73 -4.40 13.20 0.29
C PHE A 73 -3.16 12.76 -0.48
N GLU A 74 -2.18 12.18 0.22
CA GLU A 74 -0.99 11.62 -0.41
C GLU A 74 -1.14 10.10 -0.52
N PRO A 75 -1.16 9.53 -1.74
CA PRO A 75 -1.15 8.09 -1.96
C PRO A 75 0.03 7.42 -1.22
N PRO A 76 -0.13 6.20 -0.69
CA PRO A 76 1.01 5.45 -0.16
C PRO A 76 2.03 5.16 -1.27
N SER A 77 3.31 5.04 -0.95
CA SER A 77 4.28 4.48 -1.88
C SER A 77 4.15 2.96 -1.95
N SER A 78 4.60 2.38 -3.06
CA SER A 78 4.76 0.93 -3.21
C SER A 78 6.13 0.61 -3.80
N TYR A 79 6.67 -0.54 -3.41
CA TYR A 79 7.93 -1.06 -3.97
C TYR A 79 7.69 -1.88 -5.23
N PHE A 80 6.59 -2.65 -5.27
CA PHE A 80 6.28 -3.56 -6.37
C PHE A 80 5.36 -2.96 -7.43
N LEU A 81 4.65 -1.87 -7.13
CA LEU A 81 3.71 -1.24 -8.05
C LEU A 81 4.25 0.07 -8.62
N SER A 82 3.85 0.39 -9.85
CA SER A 82 4.13 1.69 -10.44
C SER A 82 3.35 2.80 -9.72
N LYS A 83 3.78 4.05 -9.89
CA LYS A 83 3.05 5.20 -9.32
C LYS A 83 1.65 5.29 -9.93
N GLU A 84 1.53 4.97 -11.20
CA GLU A 84 0.29 4.94 -11.96
C GLU A 84 -0.68 3.89 -11.38
N ASP A 85 -0.21 2.67 -11.10
CA ASP A 85 -1.02 1.62 -10.48
C ASP A 85 -1.52 2.04 -9.09
N VAL A 86 -0.64 2.61 -8.28
CA VAL A 86 -0.99 3.10 -6.94
C VAL A 86 -2.03 4.21 -7.01
N LEU A 87 -1.89 5.15 -7.95
CA LEU A 87 -2.86 6.22 -8.18
C LEU A 87 -4.21 5.67 -8.62
N GLU A 88 -4.22 4.69 -9.52
CA GLU A 88 -5.44 4.02 -9.96
C GLU A 88 -6.15 3.30 -8.80
N ILE A 89 -5.40 2.52 -8.01
CA ILE A 89 -5.91 1.86 -6.80
C ILE A 89 -6.49 2.91 -5.84
N THR A 90 -5.74 3.99 -5.62
CA THR A 90 -6.17 5.08 -4.73
C THR A 90 -7.47 5.70 -5.21
N ARG A 91 -7.58 5.99 -6.51
CA ARG A 91 -8.79 6.55 -7.13
C ARG A 91 -9.98 5.61 -6.95
N ASN A 92 -9.80 4.32 -7.26
CA ASN A 92 -10.86 3.32 -7.17
C ASN A 92 -11.37 3.19 -5.72
N GLN A 93 -10.44 3.09 -4.75
CA GLN A 93 -10.80 3.02 -3.33
C GLN A 93 -11.44 4.30 -2.82
N PHE A 94 -11.04 5.47 -3.33
CA PHE A 94 -11.66 6.75 -2.98
C PHE A 94 -13.11 6.84 -3.50
N ILE A 95 -13.36 6.41 -4.74
CA ILE A 95 -14.71 6.36 -5.32
C ILE A 95 -15.59 5.43 -4.49
N GLU A 96 -15.16 4.19 -4.25
CA GLU A 96 -15.89 3.23 -3.41
C GLU A 96 -16.17 3.80 -2.01
N TRP A 97 -15.20 4.52 -1.43
CA TRP A 97 -15.35 5.11 -0.11
C TRP A 97 -16.39 6.24 -0.10
N ILE A 98 -16.45 7.07 -1.14
CA ILE A 98 -17.49 8.10 -1.30
C ILE A 98 -18.86 7.46 -1.51
N GLU A 99 -18.98 6.46 -2.38
CA GLU A 99 -20.25 5.77 -2.65
C GLU A 99 -20.82 5.17 -1.36
N ARG A 100 -19.98 4.56 -0.53
CA ARG A 100 -20.37 4.06 0.81
C ARG A 100 -20.75 5.18 1.78
N LYS A 101 -20.28 6.41 1.54
CA LYS A 101 -20.51 7.60 2.37
C LYS A 101 -21.64 8.49 1.84
N GLU A 102 -22.33 8.16 0.75
CA GLU A 102 -23.34 9.02 0.11
C GLU A 102 -24.54 9.39 1.02
N ASP A 103 -24.70 8.77 2.19
CA ASP A 103 -25.61 9.29 3.25
C ASP A 103 -25.11 10.58 3.93
N LEU A 104 -23.86 11.00 3.73
CA LEU A 104 -23.26 12.21 4.28
C LEU A 104 -23.14 13.29 3.20
N LYS A 105 -24.23 14.07 3.05
CA LYS A 105 -24.33 15.29 2.23
C LYS A 105 -23.25 16.33 2.53
N ILE A 106 -22.04 16.23 1.98
CA ILE A 106 -21.11 17.38 1.96
C ILE A 106 -20.30 17.41 0.65
N ASP A 107 -20.50 18.49 -0.11
CA ASP A 107 -19.92 18.83 -1.44
C ASP A 107 -18.38 18.94 -1.48
N VAL A 108 -17.73 18.95 -0.31
CA VAL A 108 -16.27 19.13 -0.14
C VAL A 108 -15.47 18.00 -0.78
N TRP A 109 -16.04 16.80 -0.86
CA TRP A 109 -15.36 15.62 -1.42
C TRP A 109 -15.11 15.72 -2.94
N LYS A 110 -15.94 16.45 -3.69
CA LYS A 110 -15.74 16.68 -5.13
C LYS A 110 -14.44 17.43 -5.43
N TYR A 111 -14.05 18.35 -4.54
CA TYR A 111 -12.80 19.10 -4.68
C TYR A 111 -11.55 18.26 -4.34
N VAL A 112 -11.69 17.27 -3.44
CA VAL A 112 -10.59 16.35 -3.09
C VAL A 112 -10.27 15.41 -4.24
N ILE A 113 -11.29 14.90 -4.97
CA ILE A 113 -11.08 14.09 -6.18
C ILE A 113 -10.21 14.87 -7.18
N ALA A 114 -10.58 16.11 -7.47
CA ALA A 114 -9.84 16.95 -8.41
C ALA A 114 -8.41 17.27 -7.95
N ALA A 115 -8.16 17.40 -6.64
CA ALA A 115 -6.84 17.73 -6.09
C ALA A 115 -5.93 16.52 -5.87
N ALA A 116 -6.47 15.33 -5.68
CA ALA A 116 -5.70 14.09 -5.50
C ALA A 116 -5.26 13.45 -6.83
N LEU A 117 -5.80 13.93 -7.95
CA LEU A 117 -5.60 13.38 -9.30
C LEU A 117 -4.77 14.29 -10.23
N VAL A 118 -4.13 15.33 -9.69
CA VAL A 118 -3.25 16.28 -10.40
C VAL A 118 -1.82 16.15 -9.92
#